data_AF-A0A318FS23-F1
#
_entry.id   AF-A0A318FS23-F1
#
_cell.length_a   1.000
_cell.length_b   1.000
_cell.length_c   1.000
_cell.angle_alpha   90.00
_cell.angle_beta   90.00
_cell.angle_gamma   90.00
#
_symmetry.space_group_name_H-M   'P 1'
#
loop_
_entity.id
_entity.type
_entity.pdbx_description
1 polymer ?
#
loop_
_entity_poly.entity_id
_entity_poly.type
_entity_poly.pdbx_seq_one_letter_code
_entity_poly.pdbx_strand_id
1 'polypeptide(L)'
;MMNTRQLMPASLAALLFAYISCSYADDFSQAETKINSIKPNIPYASFCAAMPKGEDKMACQIASIPTVALLVCQKTDYGEEKSCATLIKEEVNNLVKVKKAGLTTVDFRTTLMTPLQCADEKAKTCTGYLAGWVSKGTFVNLDDAIEAGTIAQIAEDIKRYSTSAKALAATRTDLQKIARFMTPGAGKYSRICDLQGFYLRGGGFLINDVPQLYINTTPAPACWDGMPDWQKALDGINQLVTLLNEK
;
A
#
# COMPACT_ATOMS: atom_id res chain seq x y z
N MET A 1 21.71 -34.99 65.09
CA MET A 1 21.23 -35.09 63.71
C MET A 1 21.17 -33.68 63.13
N MET A 2 22.15 -33.36 62.27
CA MET A 2 22.32 -32.03 61.70
C MET A 2 21.53 -31.87 60.40
N ASN A 3 21.09 -30.63 60.24
CA ASN A 3 20.27 -30.04 59.20
C ASN A 3 21.09 -29.78 57.93
N THR A 4 20.63 -30.16 56.73
CA THR A 4 21.13 -29.56 55.49
C THR A 4 20.07 -29.50 54.40
N ARG A 5 19.76 -28.27 53.99
CA ARG A 5 18.96 -27.88 52.81
C ARG A 5 19.70 -28.22 51.52
N GLN A 6 18.97 -28.62 50.47
CA GLN A 6 19.32 -28.45 49.06
C GLN A 6 17.99 -28.37 48.27
N LEU A 7 17.48 -27.16 48.00
CA LEU A 7 17.63 -26.40 46.75
C LEU A 7 17.30 -27.23 45.49
N MET A 8 16.13 -26.95 44.93
CA MET A 8 15.75 -27.30 43.56
C MET A 8 16.72 -26.67 42.54
N PRO A 9 16.66 -27.16 41.29
CA PRO A 9 16.32 -26.20 40.24
C PRO A 9 15.12 -26.69 39.43
N ALA A 10 14.06 -25.87 39.46
CA ALA A 10 13.03 -25.85 38.45
C ALA A 10 13.70 -25.55 37.10
N SER A 11 13.73 -26.54 36.22
CA SER A 11 14.23 -26.35 34.86
C SER A 11 13.19 -25.53 34.09
N LEU A 12 13.41 -24.22 34.01
CA LEU A 12 12.74 -23.34 33.07
C LEU A 12 13.07 -23.82 31.64
N ALA A 13 12.17 -24.57 31.03
CA ALA A 13 12.12 -24.69 29.58
C ALA A 13 11.42 -23.43 29.05
N ALA A 14 12.17 -22.32 28.98
CA ALA A 14 11.75 -21.15 28.22
C ALA A 14 11.83 -21.53 26.74
N LEU A 15 10.70 -21.94 26.16
CA LEU A 15 10.52 -22.00 24.71
C LEU A 15 10.71 -20.58 24.16
N LEU A 16 11.91 -20.31 23.65
CA LEU A 16 12.20 -19.20 22.75
C LEU A 16 11.43 -19.46 21.45
N PHE A 17 10.16 -19.08 21.42
CA PHE A 17 9.50 -18.72 20.16
C PHE A 17 10.10 -17.39 19.69
N ALA A 18 11.29 -17.47 19.10
CA ALA A 18 11.80 -16.40 18.27
C ALA A 18 10.86 -16.29 17.07
N TYR A 19 9.89 -15.39 17.16
CA TYR A 19 9.15 -14.90 16.00
C TYR A 19 10.18 -14.40 14.99
N ILE A 20 10.24 -15.05 13.82
CA ILE A 20 11.04 -14.60 12.68
C ILE A 20 10.37 -13.33 12.17
N SER A 21 10.73 -12.20 12.77
CA SER A 21 10.28 -10.86 12.42
C SER A 21 11.38 -10.10 11.66
N CYS A 22 12.18 -10.76 10.81
CA CYS A 22 13.36 -10.12 10.21
C CYS A 22 13.61 -10.59 8.77
N SER A 23 12.98 -9.94 7.80
CA SER A 23 13.52 -9.92 6.43
C SER A 23 13.20 -8.58 5.74
N TYR A 24 11.97 -8.06 5.88
CA TYR A 24 11.58 -6.82 5.19
C TYR A 24 12.19 -5.53 5.77
N ALA A 25 12.34 -5.43 7.09
CA ALA A 25 12.94 -4.24 7.68
C ALA A 25 14.39 -4.03 7.23
N ASP A 26 15.13 -5.14 7.05
CA ASP A 26 16.49 -5.15 6.56
C ASP A 26 16.55 -4.83 5.06
N ASP A 27 15.68 -5.42 4.24
CA ASP A 27 15.60 -5.14 2.79
C ASP A 27 15.41 -3.65 2.48
N PHE A 28 14.53 -2.96 3.22
CA PHE A 28 14.36 -1.52 3.04
C PHE A 28 15.62 -0.72 3.38
N SER A 29 16.33 -1.08 4.44
CA SER A 29 17.57 -0.40 4.83
C SER A 29 18.67 -0.67 3.82
N GLN A 30 18.80 -1.90 3.34
CA GLN A 30 19.71 -2.24 2.24
C GLN A 30 19.39 -1.45 0.97
N ALA A 31 18.10 -1.32 0.62
CA ALA A 31 17.64 -0.54 -0.53
C ALA A 31 17.99 0.95 -0.39
N GLU A 32 17.74 1.52 0.79
CA GLU A 32 18.08 2.91 1.10
C GLU A 32 19.59 3.17 0.99
N THR A 33 20.43 2.32 1.60
CA THR A 33 21.89 2.41 1.50
C THR A 33 22.34 2.35 0.04
N LYS A 34 21.81 1.39 -0.72
CA LYS A 34 22.16 1.22 -2.13
C LYS A 34 21.79 2.45 -2.95
N ILE A 35 20.57 2.97 -2.80
CA ILE A 35 20.12 4.17 -3.51
C ILE A 35 20.94 5.40 -3.10
N ASN A 36 21.22 5.59 -1.82
CA ASN A 36 22.00 6.72 -1.33
C ASN A 36 23.43 6.75 -1.87
N SER A 37 24.01 5.59 -2.21
CA SER A 37 25.33 5.50 -2.82
C SER A 37 25.40 5.94 -4.29
N ILE A 38 24.26 6.02 -4.99
CA ILE A 38 24.19 6.29 -6.43
C ILE A 38 23.35 7.53 -6.80
N LYS A 39 22.56 8.04 -5.86
CA LYS A 39 21.71 9.21 -6.11
C LYS A 39 22.55 10.47 -6.43
N PRO A 40 22.04 11.40 -7.25
CA PRO A 40 20.72 11.39 -7.89
C PRO A 40 20.64 10.52 -9.15
N ASN A 41 21.79 10.14 -9.74
CA ASN A 41 21.88 9.58 -11.10
C ASN A 41 21.68 8.05 -11.14
N ILE A 42 20.50 7.60 -10.71
CA ILE A 42 20.16 6.17 -10.72
C ILE A 42 19.96 5.71 -12.17
N PRO A 43 20.72 4.72 -12.67
CA PRO A 43 20.53 4.18 -14.01
C PRO A 43 19.34 3.22 -14.04
N TYR A 44 18.11 3.74 -13.96
CA TYR A 44 16.87 2.98 -13.75
C TYR A 44 16.74 1.74 -14.65
N ALA A 45 17.09 1.83 -15.94
CA ALA A 45 17.03 0.70 -16.87
C ALA A 45 17.85 -0.53 -16.46
N SER A 46 18.96 -0.32 -15.74
CA SER A 46 19.82 -1.41 -15.21
C SER A 46 19.63 -1.65 -13.72
N PHE A 47 19.10 -0.66 -13.00
CA PHE A 47 18.87 -0.73 -11.56
C PHE A 47 17.57 -1.46 -11.22
N CYS A 48 16.54 -1.32 -12.07
CA CYS A 48 15.22 -1.86 -11.86
C CYS A 48 15.03 -3.18 -12.64
N ALA A 49 14.44 -4.19 -12.01
CA ALA A 49 13.97 -5.40 -12.67
C ALA A 49 12.65 -5.18 -13.42
N ALA A 50 11.81 -4.28 -12.92
CA ALA A 50 10.56 -3.86 -13.52
C ALA A 50 10.33 -2.37 -13.26
N MET A 51 9.65 -1.70 -14.20
CA MET A 51 9.39 -0.25 -14.15
C MET A 51 7.95 0.10 -14.59
N PRO A 52 6.89 -0.43 -13.96
CA PRO A 52 5.54 0.05 -14.25
C PRO A 52 5.44 1.56 -13.99
N LYS A 53 4.71 2.24 -14.87
CA LYS A 53 4.49 3.68 -14.83
C LYS A 53 3.00 3.95 -14.63
N GLY A 54 2.68 4.76 -13.62
CA GLY A 54 1.38 5.42 -13.49
C GLY A 54 1.41 6.80 -14.15
N GLU A 55 0.45 7.65 -13.80
CA GLU A 55 0.40 9.05 -14.24
C GLU A 55 1.48 9.90 -13.55
N ASP A 56 1.57 9.80 -12.22
CA ASP A 56 2.49 10.64 -11.46
C ASP A 56 3.83 9.98 -11.20
N LYS A 57 3.86 8.67 -10.96
CA LYS A 57 5.06 7.97 -10.50
C LYS A 57 5.40 6.78 -11.39
N MET A 58 6.70 6.51 -11.46
CA MET A 58 7.22 5.21 -11.87
C MET A 58 7.58 4.42 -10.60
N ALA A 59 7.22 3.14 -10.56
CA ALA A 59 7.72 2.22 -9.54
C ALA A 59 8.88 1.40 -10.11
N CYS A 60 10.06 1.55 -9.53
CA CYS A 60 11.25 0.78 -9.85
C CYS A 60 11.40 -0.40 -8.89
N GLN A 61 11.11 -1.63 -9.33
CA GLN A 61 11.43 -2.83 -8.55
C GLN A 61 12.95 -3.00 -8.51
N ILE A 62 13.58 -2.91 -7.34
CA ILE A 62 15.04 -2.92 -7.24
C ILE A 62 15.57 -4.32 -7.58
N ALA A 63 16.38 -4.44 -8.64
CA ALA A 63 16.75 -5.75 -9.18
C ALA A 63 17.49 -6.65 -8.17
N SER A 64 18.35 -6.06 -7.33
CA SER A 64 19.08 -6.81 -6.31
C SER A 64 18.31 -7.03 -5.00
N ILE A 65 17.18 -6.33 -4.81
CA ILE A 65 16.34 -6.39 -3.61
C ILE A 65 14.89 -6.45 -4.10
N PRO A 66 14.47 -7.58 -4.72
CA PRO A 66 13.24 -7.66 -5.50
C PRO A 66 11.96 -7.53 -4.66
N THR A 67 12.10 -7.50 -3.33
CA THR A 67 11.05 -7.28 -2.34
C THR A 67 10.74 -5.79 -2.10
N VAL A 68 11.53 -4.87 -2.65
CA VAL A 68 11.40 -3.42 -2.45
C VAL A 68 11.31 -2.70 -3.80
N ALA A 69 10.48 -1.67 -3.84
CA ALA A 69 10.33 -0.75 -4.95
C ALA A 69 10.72 0.66 -4.52
N LEU A 70 11.38 1.40 -5.42
CA LEU A 70 11.50 2.85 -5.34
C LEU A 70 10.38 3.47 -6.18
N LEU A 71 9.43 4.15 -5.54
CA LEU A 71 8.47 5.00 -6.23
C LEU A 71 9.07 6.38 -6.39
N VAL A 72 9.15 6.86 -7.62
CA VAL A 72 9.75 8.16 -7.94
C VAL A 72 8.84 8.92 -8.90
N CYS A 73 8.70 10.23 -8.69
CA CYS A 73 7.96 11.08 -9.61
C CYS A 73 8.54 11.02 -11.03
N GLN A 74 7.65 11.13 -12.00
CA GLN A 74 8.02 11.25 -13.41
C GLN A 74 8.52 12.66 -13.75
N LYS A 75 8.00 13.70 -13.09
CA LYS A 75 8.27 15.12 -13.35
C LYS A 75 8.51 15.91 -12.05
N THR A 76 9.15 17.07 -12.12
CA THR A 76 9.36 17.94 -10.96
C THR A 76 8.09 18.60 -10.47
N ASP A 77 7.18 18.92 -11.39
CA ASP A 77 5.98 19.71 -11.14
C ASP A 77 4.78 19.14 -11.91
N TYR A 78 3.60 19.15 -11.27
CA TYR A 78 2.34 18.58 -11.75
C TYR A 78 1.23 19.64 -11.88
N GLY A 79 1.60 20.92 -11.95
CA GLY A 79 0.68 22.06 -12.03
C GLY A 79 1.12 23.21 -11.12
N GLU A 80 0.37 24.32 -11.15
CA GLU A 80 0.77 25.59 -10.52
C GLU A 80 1.03 25.49 -9.00
N GLU A 81 0.44 24.50 -8.31
CA GLU A 81 0.58 24.36 -6.86
C GLU A 81 1.12 22.99 -6.40
N LYS A 82 1.38 22.04 -7.31
CA LYS A 82 1.72 20.66 -6.92
C LYS A 82 3.10 20.25 -7.42
N SER A 83 4.11 20.47 -6.59
CA SER A 83 5.46 19.91 -6.80
C SER A 83 5.48 18.41 -6.52
N CYS A 84 6.43 17.70 -7.13
CA CYS A 84 6.70 16.30 -6.83
C CYS A 84 6.93 16.06 -5.31
N ALA A 85 7.67 16.95 -4.64
CA ALA A 85 7.97 16.79 -3.22
C ALA A 85 6.69 16.88 -2.37
N THR A 86 5.80 17.82 -2.71
CA THR A 86 4.51 17.98 -2.06
C THR A 86 3.63 16.75 -2.30
N LEU A 87 3.53 16.28 -3.55
CA LEU A 87 2.75 15.10 -3.94
C LEU A 87 3.16 13.86 -3.15
N ILE A 88 4.46 13.52 -3.15
CA ILE A 88 4.97 12.35 -2.44
C ILE A 88 4.75 12.47 -0.93
N LYS A 89 4.96 13.67 -0.36
CA LYS A 89 4.76 13.92 1.07
C LYS A 89 3.30 13.73 1.47
N GLU A 90 2.35 14.23 0.67
CA GLU A 90 0.91 14.07 0.93
C GLU A 90 0.50 12.60 0.91
N GLU A 91 0.91 11.87 -0.11
CA GLU A 91 0.60 10.45 -0.26
C GLU A 91 1.15 9.61 0.89
N VAL A 92 2.44 9.77 1.23
CA VAL A 92 3.04 9.06 2.36
C VAL A 92 2.31 9.38 3.66
N ASN A 93 1.93 10.65 3.88
CA ASN A 93 1.14 11.05 5.04
C ASN A 93 -0.25 10.41 5.04
N ASN A 94 -0.90 10.29 3.89
CA ASN A 94 -2.21 9.66 3.75
C ASN A 94 -2.13 8.15 3.99
N LEU A 95 -1.12 7.46 3.45
CA LEU A 95 -0.83 6.06 3.76
C LEU A 95 -0.61 5.83 5.26
N VAL A 96 0.11 6.74 5.94
CA VAL A 96 0.25 6.68 7.42
C VAL A 96 -1.10 6.78 8.12
N LYS A 97 -1.97 7.71 7.70
CA LYS A 97 -3.31 7.89 8.29
C LYS A 97 -4.19 6.66 8.07
N VAL A 98 -4.19 6.11 6.85
CA VAL A 98 -4.91 4.87 6.48
C VAL A 98 -4.42 3.68 7.31
N LYS A 99 -3.10 3.49 7.44
CA LYS A 99 -2.52 2.42 8.27
C LYS A 99 -2.87 2.59 9.75
N LYS A 100 -2.82 3.82 10.29
CA LYS A 100 -3.26 4.14 11.67
C LYS A 100 -4.75 3.89 11.90
N ALA A 101 -5.58 3.97 10.86
CA ALA A 101 -7.00 3.64 10.94
C ALA A 101 -7.27 2.12 10.97
N GLY A 102 -6.23 1.27 10.87
CA GLY A 102 -6.34 -0.19 10.89
C GLY A 102 -6.62 -0.81 9.52
N LEU A 103 -6.44 -0.04 8.44
CA LEU A 103 -6.53 -0.54 7.08
C LEU A 103 -5.20 -1.16 6.64
N THR A 104 -5.29 -2.21 5.83
CA THR A 104 -4.13 -2.94 5.34
C THR A 104 -3.53 -2.19 4.14
N THR A 105 -2.26 -1.83 4.22
CA THR A 105 -1.52 -1.15 3.14
C THR A 105 -0.38 -2.02 2.65
N VAL A 106 0.16 -1.71 1.48
CA VAL A 106 1.54 -2.09 1.13
C VAL A 106 2.48 -1.55 2.22
N ASP A 107 3.57 -2.25 2.51
CA ASP A 107 4.58 -1.72 3.42
C ASP A 107 5.34 -0.56 2.78
N PHE A 108 5.68 0.47 3.54
CA PHE A 108 6.35 1.66 3.01
C PHE A 108 7.22 2.32 4.07
N ARG A 109 8.20 3.09 3.60
CA ARG A 109 9.02 3.98 4.42
C ARG A 109 8.48 5.40 4.36
N THR A 110 8.43 6.04 5.52
CA THR A 110 8.03 7.45 5.63
C THR A 110 9.15 8.42 5.26
N THR A 111 10.40 7.95 5.25
CA THR A 111 11.56 8.73 4.83
C THR A 111 11.50 8.95 3.33
N LEU A 112 11.52 10.22 2.92
CA LEU A 112 11.53 10.59 1.51
C LEU A 112 12.95 10.53 0.95
N MET A 113 13.07 9.99 -0.25
CA MET A 113 14.32 9.85 -0.98
C MET A 113 14.49 11.06 -1.91
N THR A 114 15.52 11.85 -1.64
CA THR A 114 15.87 13.05 -2.42
C THR A 114 17.38 13.36 -2.31
N PRO A 115 18.02 13.97 -3.32
CA PRO A 115 17.51 14.15 -4.69
C PRO A 115 17.57 12.83 -5.49
N LEU A 116 16.60 12.58 -6.36
CA LEU A 116 16.57 11.48 -7.33
C LEU A 116 16.42 12.03 -8.73
N GLN A 117 16.99 11.43 -9.77
CA GLN A 117 16.65 11.80 -11.15
C GLN A 117 15.16 11.50 -11.41
N CYS A 118 14.41 12.46 -11.97
CA CYS A 118 13.03 12.23 -12.37
C CYS A 118 12.94 11.14 -13.45
N ALA A 119 11.86 10.37 -13.48
CA ALA A 119 11.76 9.24 -14.41
C ALA A 119 11.69 9.69 -15.88
N ASP A 120 10.98 10.79 -16.17
CA ASP A 120 10.84 11.33 -17.52
C ASP A 120 11.68 12.60 -17.73
N GLU A 121 11.75 13.48 -16.73
CA GLU A 121 12.59 14.70 -16.79
C GLU A 121 14.03 14.43 -16.33
N LYS A 122 14.76 13.62 -17.09
CA LYS A 122 16.10 13.12 -16.72
C LYS A 122 17.13 14.21 -16.33
N ALA A 123 17.00 15.45 -16.79
CA ALA A 123 17.92 16.52 -16.39
C ALA A 123 17.57 17.16 -15.04
N LYS A 124 16.45 16.78 -14.42
CA LYS A 124 15.92 17.36 -13.19
C LYS A 124 15.86 16.35 -12.05
N THR A 125 15.73 16.87 -10.83
CA THR A 125 15.65 16.06 -9.61
C THR A 125 14.25 16.05 -9.02
N CYS A 126 13.80 14.86 -8.66
CA CYS A 126 12.52 14.52 -8.05
C CYS A 126 12.72 13.95 -6.64
N THR A 127 11.57 13.72 -6.00
CA THR A 127 11.42 13.03 -4.73
C THR A 127 10.80 11.65 -4.98
N GLY A 128 11.09 10.71 -4.09
CA GLY A 128 10.47 9.39 -4.09
C GLY A 128 10.39 8.82 -2.69
N TYR A 129 9.92 7.58 -2.58
CA TYR A 129 9.92 6.83 -1.33
C TYR A 129 10.01 5.32 -1.61
N LEU A 130 10.32 4.54 -0.58
CA LEU A 130 10.40 3.09 -0.70
C LEU A 130 9.09 2.43 -0.28
N ALA A 131 8.62 1.48 -1.09
CA ALA A 131 7.50 0.60 -0.75
C ALA A 131 7.88 -0.87 -0.97
N GLY A 132 7.12 -1.77 -0.35
CA GLY A 132 7.25 -3.21 -0.57
C GLY A 132 6.76 -3.57 -1.96
N TRP A 133 7.51 -4.40 -2.67
CA TRP A 133 7.07 -4.94 -3.96
C TRP A 133 6.11 -6.12 -3.77
N VAL A 134 4.93 -6.05 -4.38
CA VAL A 134 3.88 -7.06 -4.24
C VAL A 134 3.96 -8.10 -5.36
N SER A 135 4.86 -9.08 -5.23
CA SER A 135 5.15 -10.07 -6.28
C SER A 135 4.02 -11.07 -6.61
N LYS A 136 3.03 -11.23 -5.72
CA LYS A 136 1.88 -12.15 -5.88
C LYS A 136 0.53 -11.46 -5.66
N GLY A 137 0.48 -10.19 -6.06
CA GLY A 137 -0.75 -9.41 -6.09
C GLY A 137 -1.07 -9.01 -7.52
N THR A 138 -2.35 -8.80 -7.78
CA THR A 138 -2.81 -8.15 -9.01
C THR A 138 -3.26 -6.75 -8.66
N PHE A 139 -2.71 -5.76 -9.36
CA PHE A 139 -3.05 -4.37 -9.19
C PHE A 139 -4.49 -4.09 -9.68
N VAL A 140 -5.19 -3.21 -8.99
CA VAL A 140 -6.49 -2.69 -9.40
C VAL A 140 -6.67 -1.26 -8.91
N ASN A 141 -7.28 -0.42 -9.76
CA ASN A 141 -7.88 0.82 -9.32
C ASN A 141 -9.38 0.59 -9.09
N LEU A 142 -9.81 0.55 -7.83
CA LEU A 142 -11.20 0.28 -7.50
C LEU A 142 -12.10 1.45 -7.86
N ASP A 143 -11.63 2.70 -7.75
CA ASP A 143 -12.47 3.85 -8.10
C ASP A 143 -12.76 3.90 -9.59
N ASP A 144 -11.76 3.65 -10.44
CA ASP A 144 -11.97 3.53 -11.89
C ASP A 144 -12.97 2.40 -12.23
N ALA A 145 -12.83 1.25 -11.57
CA ALA A 145 -13.71 0.11 -11.79
C ALA A 145 -15.15 0.41 -11.35
N ILE A 146 -15.33 1.14 -10.25
CA ILE A 146 -16.63 1.60 -9.74
C ILE A 146 -17.24 2.61 -10.71
N GLU A 147 -16.46 3.59 -11.16
CA GLU A 147 -16.95 4.60 -12.09
C GLU A 147 -17.41 3.98 -13.40
N ALA A 148 -16.62 3.05 -13.93
CA ALA A 148 -16.91 2.32 -15.16
C ALA A 148 -18.00 1.22 -15.01
N GLY A 149 -18.50 0.95 -13.80
CA GLY A 149 -19.51 -0.09 -13.57
C GLY A 149 -19.00 -1.52 -13.76
N THR A 150 -17.70 -1.76 -13.57
CA THR A 150 -17.03 -3.04 -13.84
C THR A 150 -16.70 -3.86 -12.58
N ILE A 151 -17.27 -3.51 -11.42
CA ILE A 151 -17.05 -4.21 -10.15
C ILE A 151 -17.36 -5.72 -10.23
N ALA A 152 -18.34 -6.13 -11.02
CA ALA A 152 -18.63 -7.55 -11.25
C ALA A 152 -17.46 -8.29 -11.90
N GLN A 153 -16.79 -7.66 -12.88
CA GLN A 153 -15.61 -8.24 -13.52
C GLN A 153 -14.45 -8.35 -12.52
N ILE A 154 -14.24 -7.32 -11.68
CA ILE A 154 -13.22 -7.35 -10.62
C ILE A 154 -13.49 -8.48 -9.62
N ALA A 155 -14.75 -8.72 -9.25
CA ALA A 155 -15.11 -9.82 -8.36
C ALA A 155 -14.74 -11.19 -8.97
N GLU A 156 -15.04 -11.39 -10.25
CA GLU A 156 -14.69 -12.63 -10.97
C GLU A 156 -13.17 -12.78 -11.12
N ASP A 157 -12.43 -11.70 -11.35
CA ASP A 157 -10.97 -11.74 -11.40
C ASP A 157 -10.37 -12.15 -10.04
N ILE A 158 -10.88 -11.60 -8.94
CA ILE A 158 -10.48 -11.96 -7.59
C ILE A 158 -10.81 -13.43 -7.30
N LYS A 159 -11.99 -13.92 -7.69
CA LYS A 159 -12.40 -15.33 -7.51
C LYS A 159 -11.51 -16.29 -8.30
N ARG A 160 -11.15 -15.94 -9.54
CA ARG A 160 -10.24 -16.75 -10.37
C ARG A 160 -8.82 -16.76 -9.82
N TYR A 161 -8.35 -15.63 -9.29
CA TYR A 161 -6.99 -15.50 -8.77
C TYR A 161 -6.81 -16.10 -7.37
N SER A 162 -7.78 -15.88 -6.47
CA SER A 162 -7.72 -16.30 -5.07
C SER A 162 -8.23 -17.73 -4.92
N THR A 163 -7.34 -18.68 -4.73
CA THR A 163 -7.64 -20.11 -4.95
C THR A 163 -8.36 -20.82 -3.80
N SER A 164 -8.91 -20.10 -2.81
CA SER A 164 -9.61 -20.73 -1.68
C SER A 164 -10.66 -19.82 -1.06
N ALA A 165 -11.68 -20.44 -0.44
CA ALA A 165 -12.71 -19.71 0.33
C ALA A 165 -12.10 -18.87 1.47
N LYS A 166 -11.02 -19.36 2.11
CA LYS A 166 -10.29 -18.61 3.14
C LYS A 166 -9.63 -17.35 2.56
N ALA A 167 -9.03 -17.46 1.38
CA ALA A 167 -8.41 -16.32 0.69
C ALA A 167 -9.46 -15.25 0.33
N LEU A 168 -10.60 -15.68 -0.24
CA LEU A 168 -11.71 -14.77 -0.55
C LEU A 168 -12.28 -14.10 0.71
N ALA A 169 -12.42 -14.84 1.81
CA ALA A 169 -12.86 -14.27 3.09
C ALA A 169 -11.87 -13.24 3.64
N ALA A 170 -10.56 -13.45 3.48
CA ALA A 170 -9.54 -12.48 3.88
C ALA A 170 -9.63 -11.19 3.05
N THR A 171 -9.73 -11.30 1.72
CA THR A 171 -9.91 -10.14 0.82
C THR A 171 -11.18 -9.37 1.18
N ARG A 172 -12.29 -10.08 1.38
CA ARG A 172 -13.57 -9.48 1.81
C ARG A 172 -13.46 -8.76 3.15
N THR A 173 -12.74 -9.34 4.11
CA THR A 173 -12.53 -8.73 5.43
C THR A 173 -11.80 -7.40 5.31
N ASP A 174 -10.77 -7.31 4.46
CA ASP A 174 -10.07 -6.04 4.26
C ASP A 174 -10.93 -5.01 3.54
N LEU A 175 -11.67 -5.41 2.49
CA LEU A 175 -12.62 -4.52 1.80
C LEU A 175 -13.73 -4.01 2.74
N GLN A 176 -14.23 -4.86 3.65
CA GLN A 176 -15.20 -4.45 4.67
C GLN A 176 -14.62 -3.43 5.65
N LYS A 177 -13.34 -3.52 6.02
CA LYS A 177 -12.70 -2.49 6.85
C LYS A 177 -12.66 -1.16 6.10
N ILE A 178 -12.36 -1.18 4.80
CA ILE A 178 -12.38 0.03 3.96
C ILE A 178 -13.80 0.62 3.90
N ALA A 179 -14.82 -0.19 3.61
CA ALA A 179 -16.22 0.27 3.60
C ALA A 179 -16.64 0.89 4.94
N ARG A 180 -16.28 0.25 6.06
CA ARG A 180 -16.55 0.80 7.41
C ARG A 180 -15.83 2.13 7.67
N PHE A 181 -14.60 2.29 7.17
CA PHE A 181 -13.86 3.55 7.25
C PHE A 181 -14.54 4.68 6.48
N MET A 182 -15.34 4.36 5.46
CA MET A 182 -16.08 5.30 4.61
C MET A 182 -17.55 5.52 5.02
N THR A 183 -18.08 4.78 6.01
CA THR A 183 -19.50 4.80 6.37
C THR A 183 -19.90 5.99 7.27
N PRO A 184 -21.01 6.72 6.96
CA PRO A 184 -21.55 7.79 7.81
C PRO A 184 -21.97 7.38 9.24
N GLY A 185 -21.85 8.29 10.21
CA GLY A 185 -22.56 8.22 11.50
C GLY A 185 -21.92 7.39 12.63
N ALA A 186 -20.91 6.57 12.35
CA ALA A 186 -20.15 5.83 13.38
C ALA A 186 -18.88 6.56 13.88
N GLY A 187 -18.82 7.89 13.69
CA GLY A 187 -17.71 8.74 14.14
C GLY A 187 -16.48 8.80 13.22
N LYS A 188 -16.55 8.32 11.97
CA LYS A 188 -15.45 8.44 10.98
C LYS A 188 -16.00 8.57 9.56
N TYR A 189 -15.96 9.76 8.98
CA TYR A 189 -16.34 10.01 7.58
C TYR A 189 -15.10 10.16 6.74
N SER A 190 -14.68 9.14 6.02
CA SER A 190 -13.43 9.25 5.26
C SER A 190 -13.60 8.80 3.83
N ARG A 191 -12.88 9.43 2.92
CA ARG A 191 -12.84 9.05 1.50
C ARG A 191 -11.38 8.91 1.12
N ILE A 192 -10.99 7.70 0.77
CA ILE A 192 -9.69 7.40 0.18
C ILE A 192 -9.85 7.66 -1.31
N CYS A 193 -9.38 8.78 -1.83
CA CYS A 193 -9.49 9.08 -3.25
C CYS A 193 -8.54 8.21 -4.05
N ASP A 194 -9.00 7.80 -5.23
CA ASP A 194 -8.24 6.97 -6.17
C ASP A 194 -7.75 5.70 -5.49
N LEU A 195 -8.72 4.93 -4.97
CA LEU A 195 -8.47 3.72 -4.19
C LEU A 195 -7.79 2.64 -5.05
N GLN A 196 -6.47 2.71 -5.10
CA GLN A 196 -5.61 1.77 -5.80
C GLN A 196 -4.97 0.78 -4.83
N GLY A 197 -4.84 -0.47 -5.27
CA GLY A 197 -4.27 -1.51 -4.43
C GLY A 197 -4.03 -2.83 -5.14
N PHE A 198 -3.77 -3.85 -4.33
CA PHE A 198 -3.51 -5.21 -4.80
C PHE A 198 -4.41 -6.20 -4.09
N TYR A 199 -5.09 -7.07 -4.83
CA TYR A 199 -5.65 -8.29 -4.27
C TYR A 199 -4.63 -9.44 -4.40
N LEU A 200 -4.54 -10.27 -3.37
CA LEU A 200 -3.47 -11.28 -3.26
C LEU A 200 -3.97 -12.69 -3.52
N ARG A 201 -3.10 -13.55 -4.08
CA ARG A 201 -3.46 -14.96 -4.35
C ARG A 201 -3.85 -15.72 -3.09
N GLY A 202 -3.18 -15.40 -1.97
CA GLY A 202 -3.46 -15.94 -0.64
C GLY A 202 -4.63 -15.28 0.09
N GLY A 203 -5.24 -14.26 -0.51
CA GLY A 203 -6.27 -13.42 0.10
C GLY A 203 -5.72 -12.16 0.76
N GLY A 204 -6.61 -11.19 0.92
CA GLY A 204 -6.30 -9.86 1.43
C GLY A 204 -6.33 -8.80 0.33
N PHE A 205 -6.48 -7.55 0.74
CA PHE A 205 -6.39 -6.37 -0.13
C PHE A 205 -5.42 -5.35 0.48
N LEU A 206 -4.40 -4.96 -0.28
CA LEU A 206 -3.38 -4.00 0.15
C LEU A 206 -3.62 -2.66 -0.55
N ILE A 207 -3.90 -1.60 0.21
CA ILE A 207 -3.94 -0.23 -0.33
C ILE A 207 -2.51 0.21 -0.68
N ASN A 208 -2.30 0.72 -1.89
CA ASN A 208 -0.98 1.08 -2.39
C ASN A 208 -0.78 2.58 -2.56
N ASP A 209 -1.78 3.27 -3.12
CA ASP A 209 -1.69 4.69 -3.48
C ASP A 209 -2.85 5.45 -2.85
N VAL A 210 -2.57 6.60 -2.25
CA VAL A 210 -3.58 7.45 -1.60
C VAL A 210 -3.25 8.93 -1.85
N PRO A 211 -3.44 9.43 -3.08
CA PRO A 211 -3.09 10.80 -3.43
C PRO A 211 -3.88 11.83 -2.62
N GLN A 212 -5.11 11.49 -2.24
CA GLN A 212 -5.97 12.36 -1.45
C GLN A 212 -6.82 11.57 -0.46
N LEU A 213 -7.02 12.15 0.73
CA LEU A 213 -7.73 11.51 1.82
C LEU A 213 -8.54 12.54 2.58
N TYR A 214 -9.86 12.42 2.52
CA TYR A 214 -10.77 13.15 3.40
C TYR A 214 -10.98 12.34 4.68
N ILE A 215 -10.96 12.99 5.84
CA ILE A 215 -11.22 12.37 7.15
C ILE A 215 -12.17 13.29 7.93
N ASN A 216 -13.18 12.68 8.52
CA ASN A 216 -14.28 13.34 9.23
C ASN A 216 -15.02 14.42 8.42
N THR A 217 -15.15 14.26 7.11
CA THR A 217 -15.87 15.18 6.21
C THR A 217 -17.22 14.60 5.80
N THR A 218 -18.34 15.30 6.10
CA THR A 218 -19.71 14.81 5.80
C THR A 218 -20.52 15.85 5.02
N PRO A 219 -20.98 15.55 3.80
CA PRO A 219 -20.49 14.47 2.92
C PRO A 219 -19.03 14.73 2.52
N ALA A 220 -18.23 13.68 2.31
CA ALA A 220 -16.93 13.86 1.66
C ALA A 220 -17.19 14.26 0.20
N PRO A 221 -16.53 15.30 -0.34
CA PRO A 221 -16.74 15.69 -1.72
C PRO A 221 -16.21 14.60 -2.68
N ALA A 222 -16.59 14.71 -3.95
CA ALA A 222 -15.85 14.02 -5.01
C ALA A 222 -14.38 14.48 -4.98
N CYS A 223 -13.47 13.57 -5.30
CA CYS A 223 -12.04 13.83 -5.24
C CYS A 223 -11.62 14.81 -6.35
N TRP A 224 -12.05 14.52 -7.58
CA TRP A 224 -11.94 15.37 -8.78
C TRP A 224 -12.93 14.89 -9.84
N ASP A 225 -12.99 15.61 -10.96
CA ASP A 225 -13.91 15.30 -12.07
C ASP A 225 -13.67 13.88 -12.62
N GLY A 226 -14.75 13.12 -12.79
CA GLY A 226 -14.70 11.75 -13.29
C GLY A 226 -14.38 10.69 -12.23
N MET A 227 -14.22 11.04 -10.95
CA MET A 227 -14.17 10.07 -9.85
C MET A 227 -15.55 9.81 -9.26
N PRO A 228 -15.82 8.60 -8.72
CA PRO A 228 -17.05 8.35 -8.00
C PRO A 228 -17.09 9.20 -6.74
N ASP A 229 -18.27 9.78 -6.45
CA ASP A 229 -18.53 10.42 -5.16
C ASP A 229 -18.43 9.42 -4.00
N TRP A 230 -18.47 9.92 -2.77
CA TRP A 230 -18.28 9.08 -1.58
C TRP A 230 -19.32 7.95 -1.47
N GLN A 231 -20.56 8.18 -1.90
CA GLN A 231 -21.65 7.21 -1.79
C GLN A 231 -21.48 6.12 -2.86
N LYS A 232 -21.24 6.52 -4.12
CA LYS A 232 -20.97 5.60 -5.23
C LYS A 232 -19.73 4.74 -4.94
N ALA A 233 -18.67 5.33 -4.38
CA ALA A 233 -17.47 4.59 -3.98
C ALA A 233 -17.77 3.56 -2.87
N LEU A 234 -18.50 3.96 -1.81
CA LEU A 234 -18.92 3.05 -0.74
C LEU A 234 -19.81 1.91 -1.26
N ASP A 235 -20.78 2.22 -2.11
CA ASP A 235 -21.71 1.25 -2.68
C ASP A 235 -20.98 0.26 -3.59
N GLY A 236 -20.03 0.72 -4.40
CA GLY A 236 -19.19 -0.14 -5.23
C GLY A 236 -18.32 -1.09 -4.41
N ILE A 237 -17.73 -0.64 -3.29
CA ILE A 237 -16.99 -1.50 -2.38
C ILE A 237 -17.92 -2.53 -1.70
N ASN A 238 -19.10 -2.12 -1.26
CA ASN A 238 -20.10 -3.01 -0.67
C ASN A 238 -20.63 -4.04 -1.68
N GLN A 239 -20.79 -3.65 -2.94
CA GLN A 239 -21.14 -4.56 -4.03
C GLN A 239 -20.03 -5.60 -4.22
N LEU A 240 -18.77 -5.19 -4.28
CA LEU A 240 -17.63 -6.11 -4.38
C LEU A 240 -17.60 -7.09 -3.21
N VAL A 241 -17.76 -6.60 -1.97
CA VAL A 241 -17.86 -7.45 -0.76
C VAL A 241 -18.97 -8.49 -0.89
N THR A 242 -20.12 -8.10 -1.43
CA THR A 242 -21.28 -8.98 -1.62
C THR A 242 -21.00 -10.04 -2.67
N LEU A 243 -20.48 -9.66 -3.85
CA LEU A 243 -20.16 -10.58 -4.93
C LEU A 243 -19.10 -11.61 -4.55
N LEU A 244 -18.17 -11.26 -3.65
CA LEU A 244 -17.19 -12.20 -3.12
C LEU A 244 -17.78 -13.20 -2.10
N ASN A 245 -19.04 -13.05 -1.66
CA ASN A 245 -19.77 -14.07 -0.90
C ASN A 245 -20.46 -15.11 -1.81
N GLU A 246 -20.78 -14.73 -3.04
CA GLU A 246 -21.52 -15.57 -3.98
C GLU A 246 -20.60 -16.63 -4.58
N LYS A 247 -21.09 -17.88 -4.63
CA LYS A 247 -20.36 -19.04 -5.16
C LYS A 247 -20.32 -19.02 -6.67
#